data_AF-A0A923WM89-F1
#
_entry.id   AF-A0A923WM89-F1
#
_cell.length_a   1.000
_cell.length_b   1.000
_cell.length_c   1.000
_cell.angle_alpha   90.00
_cell.angle_beta   90.00
_cell.angle_gamma   90.00
#
_symmetry.space_group_name_H-M   'P 1'
#
loop_
_entity.id
_entity.type
_entity.pdbx_description
1 polymer ?
#
loop_
_entity_poly.entity_id
_entity_poly.type
_entity_poly.pdbx_seq_one_letter_code
_entity_poly.pdbx_strand_id
1 'polypeptide(L)'
;VRSHDDTNLDLLKKAGAAEVVPEALEGSLMLASHALVMMGVPLRRVVHRVQKARDERYASLRGYFHGAGDAAEDPDHPEHLYVRLHSVILRDEAASIGKRLEQLALADVGAEVTTIRRGKDRLDVTANTLLAAGDVVVLRGSADAVTRAEGRLLQARPPAWPRSQA
;
A
#
# COMPACT_ATOMS: atom_id res chain seq x y z
N VAL A 1 12.26 20.28 -6.36
CA VAL A 1 13.06 21.44 -5.92
C VAL A 1 13.91 21.00 -4.73
N ARG A 2 15.19 21.37 -4.67
CA ARG A 2 16.03 21.12 -3.50
C ARG A 2 16.04 22.36 -2.63
N SER A 3 15.92 22.19 -1.32
CA SER A 3 16.08 23.27 -0.34
C SER A 3 17.27 22.98 0.56
N HIS A 4 17.91 24.01 1.10
CA HIS A 4 19.01 23.82 2.03
C HIS A 4 18.54 23.18 3.35
N ASP A 5 17.42 23.68 3.88
CA ASP A 5 16.78 23.24 5.13
C ASP A 5 15.25 23.16 4.98
N ASP A 6 14.56 22.90 6.09
CA ASP A 6 13.11 22.72 6.17
C ASP A 6 12.31 24.01 6.41
N THR A 7 12.98 25.15 6.60
CA THR A 7 12.34 26.43 6.99
C THR A 7 11.28 26.89 5.99
N ASN A 8 11.56 26.73 4.69
CA ASN A 8 10.72 27.23 3.60
C ASN A 8 9.94 26.14 2.88
N LEU A 9 9.82 24.95 3.47
CA LEU A 9 9.17 23.79 2.84
C LEU A 9 7.75 24.11 2.37
N ASP A 10 6.95 24.72 3.23
CA ASP A 10 5.53 25.01 2.92
C ASP A 10 5.37 26.16 1.92
N LEU A 11 6.27 27.13 1.95
CA LEU A 11 6.27 28.26 1.02
C LEU A 11 6.63 27.79 -0.39
N LEU A 12 7.65 26.93 -0.53
CA LEU A 12 8.04 26.34 -1.80
C LEU A 12 6.95 25.44 -2.38
N LYS A 13 6.26 24.66 -1.54
CA LYS A 13 5.09 23.86 -1.97
C LYS A 13 3.94 24.74 -2.45
N LYS A 14 3.58 25.78 -1.70
CA LYS A 14 2.52 26.74 -2.08
C LYS A 14 2.86 27.50 -3.37
N ALA A 15 4.14 27.71 -3.64
CA ALA A 15 4.62 28.27 -4.90
C ALA A 15 4.56 27.29 -6.10
N GLY A 16 3.99 26.10 -5.90
CA GLY A 16 3.77 25.10 -6.96
C GLY A 16 4.90 24.09 -7.11
N ALA A 17 5.87 24.05 -6.20
CA ALA A 17 6.86 22.98 -6.21
C ALA A 17 6.17 21.62 -5.96
N ALA A 18 6.18 20.76 -6.97
CA ALA A 18 5.65 19.40 -6.87
C ALA A 18 6.36 18.57 -5.78
N GLU A 19 7.64 18.85 -5.53
CA GLU A 19 8.45 18.19 -4.52
C GLU A 19 9.52 19.13 -3.98
N VAL A 20 9.77 19.08 -2.67
CA VAL A 20 10.81 19.85 -1.97
C VAL A 20 11.60 18.93 -1.06
N VAL A 21 12.90 18.77 -1.32
CA VAL A 21 13.81 17.89 -0.56
C VAL A 21 14.87 18.73 0.17
N PRO A 22 14.90 18.74 1.52
CA PRO A 22 15.91 19.44 2.31
C PRO A 22 17.26 18.71 2.37
N GLU A 23 18.31 19.32 1.85
CA GLU A 23 19.66 18.73 1.78
C GLU A 23 20.26 18.46 3.16
N ALA A 24 20.06 19.36 4.13
CA ALA A 24 20.56 19.17 5.50
C ALA A 24 19.95 17.92 6.17
N LEU A 25 18.65 17.67 5.96
CA LEU A 25 17.99 16.49 6.51
C LEU A 25 18.48 15.21 5.82
N GLU A 26 18.62 15.21 4.50
CA GLU A 26 19.17 14.08 3.75
C GLU A 26 20.61 13.75 4.17
N GLY A 27 21.44 14.77 4.41
CA GLY A 27 22.79 14.61 4.96
C GLY A 27 22.78 13.96 6.34
N SER A 28 21.89 14.41 7.24
CA SER A 28 21.77 13.84 8.59
C SER A 28 21.31 12.37 8.58
N LEU A 29 20.36 12.02 7.71
CA LEU A 29 19.87 10.66 7.51
C LEU A 29 20.98 9.74 6.98
N MET A 30 21.80 10.24 6.06
CA MET A 30 22.93 9.49 5.53
C MET A 30 23.97 9.17 6.62
N LEU A 31 24.30 10.15 7.47
CA LEU A 31 25.22 9.95 8.59
C LEU A 31 24.66 8.97 9.63
N ALA A 32 23.39 9.11 9.99
CA ALA A 32 22.71 8.18 10.88
C ALA A 32 22.68 6.75 10.30
N SER A 33 22.47 6.62 8.99
CA SER A 33 22.51 5.32 8.29
C SER A 33 23.87 4.67 8.42
N HIS A 34 24.93 5.44 8.18
CA HIS A 34 26.30 4.96 8.29
C HIS A 34 26.60 4.48 9.72
N ALA A 35 26.19 5.25 10.74
CA ALA A 35 26.34 4.85 12.14
C ALA A 35 25.58 3.55 12.47
N LEU A 36 24.34 3.39 11.98
CA LEU A 36 23.56 2.17 12.19
C LEU A 36 24.24 0.94 11.56
N VAL A 37 24.77 1.07 10.34
CA VAL A 37 25.53 0.00 9.69
C VAL A 37 26.77 -0.38 10.50
N MET A 38 27.52 0.61 11.00
CA MET A 38 28.70 0.35 11.85
C MET A 38 28.34 -0.34 13.17
N MET A 39 27.15 -0.08 13.72
CA MET A 39 26.62 -0.76 14.92
C MET A 39 26.07 -2.18 14.62
N GLY A 40 26.28 -2.70 13.40
CA GLY A 40 25.85 -4.05 13.02
C GLY A 40 24.36 -4.17 12.71
N VAL A 41 23.65 -3.05 12.54
CA VAL A 41 22.25 -3.09 12.11
C VAL A 41 22.20 -3.55 10.65
N PRO A 42 21.41 -4.57 10.30
CA PRO A 42 21.30 -5.05 8.92
C PRO A 42 20.93 -3.92 7.96
N LEU A 43 21.63 -3.84 6.81
CA LEU A 43 21.44 -2.76 5.82
C LEU A 43 19.98 -2.59 5.40
N ARG A 44 19.23 -3.70 5.23
CA ARG A 44 17.79 -3.68 4.94
C ARG A 44 16.99 -2.90 5.99
N ARG A 45 17.30 -3.08 7.27
CA ARG A 45 16.66 -2.39 8.40
C ARG A 45 17.05 -0.91 8.45
N VAL A 46 18.28 -0.57 8.05
CA VAL A 46 18.74 0.82 7.92
C VAL A 46 17.97 1.54 6.82
N VAL A 47 17.91 0.96 5.62
CA VAL A 47 17.16 1.51 4.48
C VAL A 47 15.70 1.73 4.85
N HIS A 48 15.08 0.77 5.53
CA HIS A 48 13.70 0.89 5.99
C HIS A 48 13.50 2.05 6.98
N ARG A 49 14.39 2.21 7.97
CA ARG A 49 14.33 3.31 8.95
C ARG A 49 14.50 4.68 8.29
N VAL A 50 15.38 4.79 7.29
CA VAL A 50 15.57 6.02 6.52
C VAL A 50 14.31 6.35 5.72
N GLN A 51 13.73 5.35 5.06
CA GLN A 51 12.51 5.54 4.28
C GLN A 51 11.34 5.98 5.18
N LYS A 52 11.17 5.37 6.34
CA LYS A 52 10.17 5.78 7.33
C LYS A 52 10.37 7.22 7.81
N ALA A 53 11.60 7.62 8.13
CA ALA A 53 11.91 8.98 8.57
C ALA A 53 11.67 10.03 7.48
N ARG A 54 11.94 9.66 6.21
CA ARG A 54 11.54 10.46 5.05
C ARG A 54 10.02 10.54 4.95
N ASP A 55 9.30 9.42 5.06
CA ASP A 55 7.84 9.39 4.94
C ASP A 55 7.12 10.19 6.04
N GLU A 56 7.62 10.19 7.28
CA GLU A 56 7.06 10.99 8.39
C GLU A 56 7.26 12.50 8.17
N ARG A 57 8.44 12.92 7.71
CA ARG A 57 8.76 14.34 7.49
C ARG A 57 8.28 14.87 6.15
N TYR A 58 8.10 13.98 5.19
CA TYR A 58 7.60 14.25 3.85
C TYR A 58 6.17 13.72 3.69
N ALA A 59 5.39 13.59 4.77
CA ALA A 59 4.03 13.03 4.75
C ALA A 59 3.07 13.80 3.82
N SER A 60 3.35 15.07 3.53
CA SER A 60 2.62 15.86 2.52
C SER A 60 3.07 15.60 1.07
N LEU A 61 4.10 14.78 0.84
CA LEU A 61 4.79 14.57 -0.46
C LEU A 61 4.47 13.22 -1.11
N ARG A 62 3.63 12.35 -0.51
CA ARG A 62 3.24 11.09 -1.15
C ARG A 62 1.74 10.84 -1.12
N GLY A 63 1.14 10.85 -2.32
CA GLY A 63 0.19 9.80 -2.68
C GLY A 63 0.92 8.46 -2.57
N TYR A 64 0.61 7.71 -1.52
CA TYR A 64 1.31 6.51 -1.04
C TYR A 64 1.50 5.41 -2.10
N PHE A 65 2.72 4.87 -2.26
CA PHE A 65 2.99 3.57 -2.91
C PHE A 65 4.22 2.87 -2.31
N HIS A 66 4.06 1.60 -1.92
CA HIS A 66 5.16 0.66 -1.63
C HIS A 66 5.00 -0.53 -2.59
N GLY A 67 6.02 -0.80 -3.41
CA GLY A 67 6.06 -1.95 -4.32
C GLY A 67 6.43 -3.24 -3.59
N ALA A 68 5.97 -4.37 -4.12
CA ALA A 68 6.04 -5.71 -3.52
C ALA A 68 7.46 -6.29 -3.24
N GLY A 69 8.54 -5.50 -3.32
CA GLY A 69 9.93 -5.98 -3.23
C GLY A 69 10.60 -5.90 -1.85
N ASP A 70 10.04 -5.14 -0.90
CA ASP A 70 10.74 -4.86 0.38
C ASP A 70 10.36 -5.81 1.53
N ALA A 71 9.53 -6.83 1.28
CA ALA A 71 9.10 -7.81 2.28
C ALA A 71 10.11 -8.96 2.46
N ALA A 72 11.40 -8.64 2.65
CA ALA A 72 12.37 -9.64 3.10
C ALA A 72 12.27 -9.77 4.63
N GLU A 73 11.49 -10.78 5.05
CA GLU A 73 11.54 -11.55 6.30
C GLU A 73 12.53 -11.03 7.36
N ASP A 74 12.02 -10.27 8.35
CA ASP A 74 12.72 -10.00 9.62
C ASP A 74 12.08 -10.91 10.68
N PRO A 75 12.77 -11.96 11.18
CA PRO A 75 12.21 -12.90 12.16
C PRO A 75 11.86 -12.27 13.52
N ASP A 76 12.29 -11.02 13.77
CA ASP A 76 11.94 -10.26 15.00
C ASP A 76 10.78 -9.27 14.80
N HIS A 77 10.14 -9.22 13.62
CA HIS A 77 9.04 -8.30 13.36
C HIS A 77 7.84 -8.95 12.66
N PRO A 78 6.66 -9.01 13.31
CA PRO A 78 5.47 -9.55 12.69
C PRO A 78 5.08 -8.71 11.47
N GLU A 79 4.95 -9.41 10.35
CA GLU A 79 4.59 -8.96 9.00
C GLU A 79 3.26 -8.17 8.95
N HIS A 80 2.48 -8.24 10.03
CA HIS A 80 1.19 -7.62 10.25
C HIS A 80 1.22 -6.09 10.42
N LEU A 81 2.38 -5.47 10.64
CA LEU A 81 2.49 -4.03 10.95
C LEU A 81 2.63 -3.11 9.71
N TYR A 82 2.80 -3.66 8.51
CA TYR A 82 2.99 -2.86 7.30
C TYR A 82 1.71 -2.71 6.48
N VAL A 83 1.30 -1.46 6.24
CA VAL A 83 0.21 -1.15 5.30
C VAL A 83 0.73 -1.23 3.86
N ARG A 84 0.19 -2.17 3.08
CA ARG A 84 0.54 -2.45 1.68
C ARG A 84 -0.53 -1.95 0.73
N LEU A 85 -0.12 -1.62 -0.50
CA LEU A 85 -1.03 -1.46 -1.64
C LEU A 85 -0.88 -2.66 -2.58
N HIS A 86 -2.00 -3.22 -3.02
CA HIS A 86 -2.00 -4.38 -3.91
C HIS A 86 -3.06 -4.22 -4.99
N SER A 87 -2.67 -4.46 -6.25
CA SER A 87 -3.58 -4.37 -7.39
C SER A 87 -4.08 -5.75 -7.76
N VAL A 88 -5.40 -5.94 -7.72
CA VAL A 88 -6.08 -7.18 -8.11
C VAL A 88 -6.81 -6.95 -9.42
N ILE A 89 -6.54 -7.80 -10.41
CA ILE A 89 -7.23 -7.76 -11.70
C ILE A 89 -8.39 -8.76 -11.65
N LEU A 90 -9.62 -8.27 -11.82
CA LEU A 90 -10.81 -9.10 -11.86
C LEU A 90 -10.93 -9.74 -13.25
N ARG A 91 -10.49 -10.99 -13.37
CA ARG A 91 -10.74 -11.82 -14.56
C ARG A 91 -12.17 -12.34 -14.55
N ASP A 92 -12.67 -12.83 -15.69
CA ASP A 92 -14.06 -13.26 -15.88
C ASP A 92 -14.57 -14.28 -14.83
N GLU A 93 -13.65 -15.00 -14.18
CA GLU A 93 -13.96 -16.00 -13.14
C GLU A 93 -13.99 -15.41 -11.72
N ALA A 94 -13.71 -14.12 -11.54
CA ALA A 94 -13.66 -13.48 -10.23
C ALA A 94 -15.04 -13.44 -9.58
N ALA A 95 -15.12 -13.93 -8.35
CA ALA A 95 -16.36 -14.04 -7.60
C ALA A 95 -17.04 -12.71 -7.25
N SER A 96 -16.32 -11.60 -7.37
CA SER A 96 -16.84 -10.25 -7.18
C SER A 96 -17.52 -9.67 -8.41
N ILE A 97 -17.43 -10.30 -9.59
CA ILE A 97 -18.09 -9.79 -10.80
C ILE A 97 -19.60 -9.73 -10.60
N GLY A 98 -20.20 -8.60 -10.98
CA GLY A 98 -21.63 -8.33 -10.82
C GLY A 98 -22.05 -7.94 -9.41
N LYS A 99 -21.14 -7.96 -8.43
CA LYS A 99 -21.42 -7.53 -7.05
C LYS A 99 -21.09 -6.04 -6.85
N ARG A 100 -21.80 -5.43 -5.93
CA ARG A 100 -21.48 -4.10 -5.39
C ARG A 100 -20.32 -4.22 -4.42
N LEU A 101 -19.50 -3.18 -4.33
CA LEU A 101 -18.33 -3.15 -3.45
C LEU A 101 -18.68 -3.44 -1.98
N GLU A 102 -19.81 -2.91 -1.49
CA GLU A 102 -20.29 -3.13 -0.12
C GLU A 102 -20.56 -4.62 0.20
N GLN A 103 -20.99 -5.40 -0.79
CA GLN A 103 -21.33 -6.82 -0.62
C GLN A 103 -20.10 -7.69 -0.35
N LEU A 104 -18.90 -7.17 -0.61
CA LEU A 104 -17.64 -7.85 -0.32
C LEU A 104 -17.16 -7.60 1.11
N ALA A 105 -17.73 -6.61 1.80
CA ALA A 105 -17.46 -6.26 3.19
C ALA A 105 -15.95 -6.18 3.53
N LEU A 106 -15.14 -5.59 2.64
CA LEU A 106 -13.67 -5.59 2.75
C LEU A 106 -13.16 -4.90 4.02
N ALA A 107 -13.92 -3.94 4.54
CA ALA A 107 -13.62 -3.29 5.81
C ALA A 107 -13.55 -4.28 6.98
N ASP A 108 -14.36 -5.35 6.97
CA ASP A 108 -14.38 -6.38 8.02
C ASP A 108 -13.07 -7.17 8.12
N VAL A 109 -12.30 -7.22 7.04
CA VAL A 109 -10.98 -7.87 7.02
C VAL A 109 -9.83 -6.90 7.24
N GLY A 110 -10.14 -5.62 7.47
CA GLY A 110 -9.16 -4.55 7.67
C GLY A 110 -8.55 -4.00 6.39
N ALA A 111 -9.23 -4.16 5.25
CA ALA A 111 -8.78 -3.67 3.95
C ALA A 111 -9.76 -2.65 3.36
N GLU A 112 -9.22 -1.68 2.63
CA GLU A 112 -10.00 -0.67 1.91
C GLU A 112 -9.65 -0.66 0.42
N VAL A 113 -10.60 -0.25 -0.42
CA VAL A 113 -10.34 0.00 -1.83
C VAL A 113 -10.01 1.47 -2.01
N THR A 114 -8.84 1.75 -2.58
CA THR A 114 -8.39 3.13 -2.82
C THR A 114 -8.69 3.60 -4.24
N THR A 115 -8.70 2.68 -5.20
CA THR A 115 -8.94 2.97 -6.61
C THR A 115 -9.55 1.75 -7.31
N ILE A 116 -10.48 2.00 -8.24
CA ILE A 116 -10.94 1.03 -9.21
C ILE A 116 -10.71 1.63 -10.60
N ARG A 117 -10.12 0.87 -11.52
CA ARG A 117 -9.90 1.29 -12.91
C ARG A 117 -10.51 0.27 -13.86
N ARG A 118 -11.28 0.74 -14.84
CA ARG A 118 -11.83 -0.08 -15.94
C ARG A 118 -11.23 0.42 -17.26
N GLY A 119 -10.34 -0.37 -17.86
CA GLY A 119 -9.58 0.08 -19.02
C GLY A 119 -8.74 1.32 -18.71
N LYS A 120 -9.05 2.45 -19.34
CA LYS A 120 -8.37 3.75 -19.11
C LYS A 120 -9.08 4.63 -18.07
N ASP A 121 -10.31 4.30 -17.70
CA ASP A 121 -11.16 5.14 -16.86
C ASP A 121 -11.01 4.77 -15.38
N ARG A 122 -10.92 5.80 -14.53
CA ARG A 122 -11.00 5.63 -13.08
C ARG A 122 -12.46 5.71 -12.66
N LEU A 123 -12.92 4.70 -11.93
CA LEU A 123 -14.28 4.66 -11.38
C LEU A 123 -14.30 5.27 -9.98
N ASP A 124 -15.45 5.88 -9.63
CA ASP A 124 -15.71 6.29 -8.26
C ASP A 124 -15.83 5.08 -7.35
N VAL A 125 -15.13 5.12 -6.22
CA VAL A 125 -15.14 4.05 -5.22
C VAL A 125 -16.26 4.36 -4.22
N THR A 126 -17.44 3.83 -4.49
CA THR A 126 -18.62 3.96 -3.64
C THR A 126 -19.14 2.60 -3.22
N ALA A 127 -19.96 2.54 -2.18
CA ALA A 127 -20.62 1.31 -1.73
C ALA A 127 -21.38 0.59 -2.87
N ASN A 128 -21.95 1.38 -3.79
CA ASN A 128 -22.78 0.93 -4.90
C ASN A 128 -22.01 0.59 -6.18
N THR A 129 -20.70 0.78 -6.21
CA THR A 129 -19.89 0.55 -7.42
C THR A 129 -19.95 -0.94 -7.81
N LEU A 130 -20.44 -1.21 -9.03
CA LEU A 130 -20.57 -2.56 -9.59
C LEU A 130 -19.26 -2.99 -10.26
N LEU A 131 -18.69 -4.08 -9.75
CA LEU A 131 -17.46 -4.66 -10.26
C LEU A 131 -17.73 -5.52 -11.50
N ALA A 132 -16.86 -5.41 -12.50
CA ALA A 132 -16.94 -6.15 -13.75
C ALA A 132 -15.59 -6.78 -14.12
N ALA A 133 -15.63 -7.71 -15.06
CA ALA A 133 -14.41 -8.27 -15.64
C ALA A 133 -13.56 -7.17 -16.28
N GLY A 134 -12.24 -7.30 -16.11
CA GLY A 134 -11.25 -6.30 -16.56
C GLY A 134 -11.03 -5.15 -15.58
N ASP A 135 -11.77 -5.07 -14.47
CA ASP A 135 -11.48 -4.08 -13.43
C ASP A 135 -10.15 -4.37 -12.73
N VAL A 136 -9.42 -3.30 -12.46
CA VAL A 136 -8.25 -3.31 -11.58
C VAL A 136 -8.63 -2.63 -10.28
N VAL A 137 -8.68 -3.41 -9.20
CA VAL A 137 -9.04 -2.96 -7.86
C VAL A 137 -7.77 -2.82 -7.03
N VAL A 138 -7.51 -1.63 -6.48
CA VAL A 138 -6.35 -1.36 -5.64
C VAL A 138 -6.75 -1.42 -4.17
N LEU A 139 -6.25 -2.43 -3.47
CA LEU A 139 -6.45 -2.66 -2.04
C LEU A 139 -5.39 -1.97 -1.20
N ARG A 140 -5.77 -1.47 -0.02
CA ARG A 140 -4.87 -0.98 1.04
C ARG A 140 -5.17 -1.68 2.36
N GLY A 141 -4.13 -2.12 3.08
CA GLY A 141 -4.29 -2.77 4.38
C GLY A 141 -3.02 -3.48 4.82
N SER A 142 -3.03 -4.16 5.98
CA SER A 142 -1.93 -5.07 6.35
C SER A 142 -1.80 -6.21 5.33
N ALA A 143 -0.66 -6.91 5.32
CA ALA A 143 -0.43 -8.07 4.45
C ALA A 143 -1.62 -9.05 4.49
N ASP A 144 -1.98 -9.50 5.69
CA ASP A 144 -3.11 -10.38 5.94
C ASP A 144 -4.46 -9.82 5.49
N ALA A 145 -4.70 -8.54 5.73
CA ALA A 145 -5.96 -7.89 5.35
C ALA A 145 -6.11 -7.86 3.84
N VAL A 146 -5.04 -7.50 3.13
CA VAL A 146 -4.98 -7.49 1.67
C VAL A 146 -5.16 -8.89 1.10
N THR A 147 -4.49 -9.92 1.64
CA THR A 147 -4.65 -11.30 1.19
C THR A 147 -6.08 -11.80 1.39
N ARG A 148 -6.72 -11.51 2.53
CA ARG A 148 -8.13 -11.86 2.75
C ARG A 148 -9.07 -11.12 1.80
N ALA A 149 -8.81 -9.84 1.55
CA ALA A 149 -9.61 -9.02 0.64
C ALA A 149 -9.46 -9.47 -0.82
N GLU A 150 -8.26 -9.82 -1.25
CA GLU A 150 -8.00 -10.45 -2.54
C GLU A 150 -8.75 -11.78 -2.66
N GLY A 151 -8.75 -12.60 -1.61
CA GLY A 151 -9.55 -13.82 -1.54
C GLY A 151 -11.05 -13.54 -1.76
N ARG A 152 -11.62 -12.49 -1.15
CA ARG A 152 -13.03 -12.11 -1.35
C ARG A 152 -13.33 -11.59 -2.76
N LEU A 153 -12.36 -10.96 -3.42
CA LEU A 153 -12.48 -10.50 -4.81
C LEU A 153 -12.43 -11.68 -5.79
N LEU A 154 -11.43 -12.56 -5.62
CA LEU A 154 -11.12 -13.60 -6.61
C LEU A 154 -11.85 -14.91 -6.35
N GLN A 155 -11.85 -15.40 -5.11
CA GLN A 155 -12.36 -16.74 -4.80
C GLN A 155 -13.83 -16.70 -4.41
N ALA A 156 -14.64 -17.45 -5.15
CA ALA A 156 -15.98 -17.80 -4.70
C ALA A 156 -15.84 -18.80 -3.54
N ARG A 157 -16.74 -18.71 -2.56
CA ARG A 157 -16.92 -19.74 -1.53
C ARG A 157 -16.79 -21.12 -2.19
N PRO A 158 -15.93 -22.04 -1.70
CA PRO A 158 -15.77 -23.34 -2.34
C PRO A 158 -17.15 -24.00 -2.45
N PRO A 159 -17.46 -24.70 -3.55
CA PRO A 159 -18.71 -25.45 -3.65
C PRO A 159 -18.81 -26.35 -2.42
N ALA A 160 -19.94 -26.29 -1.71
CA ALA A 160 -20.22 -27.19 -0.60
C ALA A 160 -20.17 -28.62 -1.16
N TRP A 161 -19.07 -29.33 -0.91
CA TRP A 161 -18.97 -30.72 -1.29
C TRP A 161 -20.09 -31.47 -0.55
N PRO A 162 -20.98 -32.21 -1.22
CA PRO A 162 -21.96 -33.02 -0.52
C PRO A 162 -21.19 -34.02 0.32
N ARG A 163 -21.43 -34.03 1.64
CA ARG A 163 -20.91 -35.07 2.53
C ARG A 163 -21.42 -36.40 2.01
N SER A 164 -20.57 -37.13 1.31
CA SER A 164 -20.77 -38.55 1.02
C SER A 164 -20.86 -39.25 2.38
N GLN A 165 -22.07 -39.67 2.74
CA GLN A 165 -22.26 -40.71 3.74
C GLN A 165 -21.62 -41.99 3.21
N ALA A 166 -20.64 -42.50 3.95
CA ALA A 166 -20.25 -43.91 3.96
C ALA A 166 -19.68 -44.22 5.35
#